data_AF-A0A959B2H7-F1
#
_entry.id   AF-A0A959B2H7-F1
#
_cell.length_a   1.000
_cell.length_b   1.000
_cell.length_c   1.000
_cell.angle_alpha   90.00
_cell.angle_beta   90.00
_cell.angle_gamma   90.00
#
_symmetry.space_group_name_H-M   'P 1'
#
loop_
_entity.id
_entity.type
_entity.pdbx_description
1 polymer ?
#
loop_
_entity_poly.entity_id
_entity_poly.type
_entity_poly.pdbx_seq_one_letter_code
_entity_poly.pdbx_strand_id
1 'polypeptide(L)'
;MQEEVRKLIAQGETLQAVNFLIASLKETGHYSSVSNELILYSSRLVSNARNLRMNLISHEEANRLTAQVNYALLEMLDSIEKKDKPDPFLAKEEMPATGPAQRIMFLEANPFDDINLHSGKESRELEYIFRNHPNKARFVFQKEFAISPKTLLQVVNEYRPDILHVSAFANEEGIILHDEDYSKKMVANDSVMTIFSLFDTKISCAFFNTWISTGLAIQLSEKIPSIIGINALIDTHAAISFATGFYQAVAFNKDYPAAFETGIKVLTEEGYGSEVKKPFLVQKGKLVSEKPRDD
;
A
#
# COMPACT_ATOMS: atom_id res chain seq x y z
N MET A 1 25.58 -4.91 -12.75
CA MET A 1 24.66 -4.47 -11.67
C MET A 1 25.23 -3.31 -10.86
N GLN A 2 26.27 -3.50 -10.04
CA GLN A 2 26.74 -2.44 -9.12
C GLN A 2 27.17 -1.14 -9.81
N GLU A 3 27.91 -1.23 -10.93
CA GLU A 3 28.38 -0.05 -11.67
C GLU A 3 27.23 0.83 -12.16
N GLU A 4 26.16 0.22 -12.66
CA GLU A 4 24.96 0.95 -13.11
C GLU A 4 24.21 1.59 -11.93
N VAL A 5 24.12 0.91 -10.77
CA VAL A 5 23.51 1.51 -9.57
C VAL A 5 24.32 2.72 -9.09
N ARG A 6 25.66 2.61 -9.04
CA ARG A 6 26.54 3.73 -8.67
C ARG A 6 26.42 4.90 -9.66
N LYS A 7 26.31 4.62 -10.96
CA LYS A 7 26.09 5.62 -12.01
C LYS A 7 24.75 6.35 -11.85
N LEU A 8 23.66 5.63 -11.62
CA LEU A 8 22.33 6.24 -11.40
C LEU A 8 22.30 7.12 -10.15
N ILE A 9 22.96 6.68 -9.06
CA ILE A 9 23.13 7.51 -7.85
C ILE A 9 23.91 8.79 -8.18
N ALA A 10 25.01 8.70 -8.94
CA ALA A 10 25.82 9.85 -9.32
C ALA A 10 25.06 10.85 -10.22
N GLN A 11 24.05 10.38 -10.96
CA GLN A 11 23.15 11.21 -11.77
C GLN A 11 22.00 11.83 -10.96
N GLY A 12 21.90 11.54 -9.65
CA GLY A 12 20.79 11.99 -8.80
C GLY A 12 19.51 11.17 -8.97
N GLU A 13 19.57 10.04 -9.68
CA GLU A 13 18.43 9.19 -9.99
C GLU A 13 18.27 8.03 -9.00
N THR A 14 18.36 8.31 -7.70
CA THR A 14 18.41 7.27 -6.64
C THR A 14 17.23 6.30 -6.69
N LEU A 15 16.01 6.78 -6.95
CA LEU A 15 14.84 5.89 -7.05
C LEU A 15 14.97 4.92 -8.22
N GLN A 16 15.53 5.37 -9.35
CA GLN A 16 15.84 4.50 -10.48
C GLN A 16 16.95 3.52 -10.12
N ALA A 17 17.95 3.95 -9.36
CA ALA A 17 19.03 3.10 -8.86
C ALA A 17 18.49 1.96 -7.97
N VAL A 18 17.60 2.26 -7.02
CA VAL A 18 16.91 1.26 -6.19
C VAL A 18 16.09 0.30 -7.06
N ASN A 19 15.27 0.83 -7.96
CA ASN A 19 14.43 0.04 -8.86
C ASN A 19 15.25 -0.90 -9.77
N PHE A 20 16.37 -0.42 -10.31
CA PHE A 20 17.30 -1.21 -11.11
C PHE A 20 17.97 -2.32 -10.28
N LEU A 21 18.39 -2.00 -9.06
CA LEU A 21 18.98 -2.98 -8.15
C LEU A 21 17.97 -4.09 -7.79
N ILE A 22 16.72 -3.71 -7.51
CA ILE A 22 15.63 -4.67 -7.26
C ILE A 22 15.46 -5.61 -8.45
N ALA A 23 15.39 -5.08 -9.67
CA ALA A 23 15.27 -5.89 -10.88
C ALA A 23 16.47 -6.85 -11.03
N SER A 24 17.69 -6.34 -10.86
CA SER A 24 18.92 -7.13 -10.99
C SER A 24 19.04 -8.25 -9.94
N LEU A 25 18.70 -7.97 -8.67
CA LEU A 25 18.78 -8.96 -7.59
C LEU A 25 17.72 -10.05 -7.69
N LYS A 26 16.62 -9.77 -8.39
CA LYS A 26 15.60 -10.78 -8.70
C LYS A 26 16.11 -11.78 -9.73
N GLU A 27 16.88 -11.33 -10.72
CA GLU A 27 17.52 -12.22 -11.71
C GLU A 27 18.58 -13.12 -11.09
N THR A 28 19.30 -12.62 -10.08
CA THR A 28 20.38 -13.37 -9.41
C THR A 28 19.92 -14.18 -8.20
N GLY A 29 18.64 -14.09 -7.80
CA GLY A 29 18.07 -14.82 -6.65
C GLY A 29 18.42 -14.24 -5.26
N HIS A 30 19.15 -13.13 -5.19
CA HIS A 30 19.55 -12.51 -3.91
C HIS A 30 18.51 -11.54 -3.33
N TYR A 31 17.45 -11.21 -4.09
CA TYR A 31 16.45 -10.22 -3.70
C TYR A 31 15.79 -10.50 -2.35
N SER A 32 15.45 -11.75 -2.04
CA SER A 32 14.72 -12.10 -0.81
C SER A 32 15.42 -11.57 0.45
N SER A 33 16.74 -11.68 0.50
CA SER A 33 17.58 -11.34 1.66
C SER A 33 17.67 -9.84 1.98
N VAL A 34 17.38 -8.97 1.00
CA VAL A 34 17.47 -7.51 1.14
C VAL A 34 16.19 -6.77 0.72
N SER A 35 15.14 -7.54 0.39
CA SER A 35 13.91 -7.02 -0.19
C SER A 35 13.20 -6.01 0.72
N ASN A 36 13.22 -6.24 2.03
CA ASN A 36 12.55 -5.35 2.99
C ASN A 36 13.23 -3.97 3.04
N GLU A 37 14.56 -3.95 3.09
CA GLU A 37 15.35 -2.73 3.09
C GLU A 37 15.21 -1.96 1.78
N LEU A 38 15.21 -2.65 0.63
CA LEU A 38 15.04 -2.00 -0.67
C LEU A 38 13.65 -1.39 -0.86
N ILE A 39 12.59 -2.08 -0.39
CA ILE A 39 11.23 -1.54 -0.38
C ILE A 39 11.16 -0.29 0.50
N LEU A 40 11.79 -0.35 1.68
CA LEU A 40 11.84 0.77 2.61
C LEU A 40 12.59 1.98 2.04
N TYR A 41 13.72 1.76 1.36
CA TYR A 41 14.46 2.82 0.68
C TYR A 41 13.62 3.45 -0.42
N SER A 42 12.91 2.64 -1.22
CA SER A 42 11.94 3.14 -2.18
C SER A 42 10.87 3.99 -1.49
N SER A 43 10.31 3.54 -0.36
CA SER A 43 9.33 4.30 0.42
C SER A 43 9.84 5.67 0.80
N ARG A 44 11.04 5.71 1.39
CA ARG A 44 11.66 6.95 1.85
C ARG A 44 11.90 7.92 0.70
N LEU A 45 12.36 7.44 -0.46
CA LEU A 45 12.60 8.30 -1.62
C LEU A 45 11.31 8.89 -2.18
N VAL A 46 10.24 8.09 -2.25
CA VAL A 46 8.91 8.56 -2.69
C VAL A 46 8.35 9.57 -1.69
N SER A 47 8.35 9.25 -0.39
CA SER A 47 7.90 10.16 0.67
C SER A 47 8.73 11.44 0.73
N ASN A 48 10.03 11.38 0.51
CA ASN A 48 10.92 12.53 0.51
C ASN A 48 10.63 13.47 -0.67
N ALA A 49 10.55 12.93 -1.89
CA ALA A 49 10.19 13.69 -3.08
C ALA A 49 8.80 14.35 -2.94
N ARG A 50 7.85 13.62 -2.34
CA ARG A 50 6.52 14.13 -1.98
C ARG A 50 6.62 15.30 -0.99
N ASN A 51 7.31 15.11 0.13
CA ASN A 51 7.40 16.11 1.19
C ASN A 51 8.06 17.41 0.68
N LEU A 52 9.07 17.30 -0.18
CA LEU A 52 9.69 18.44 -0.84
C LEU A 52 8.71 19.20 -1.73
N ARG A 53 7.97 18.48 -2.60
CA ARG A 53 6.96 19.07 -3.49
C ARG A 53 5.85 19.79 -2.72
N MET A 54 5.54 19.31 -1.51
CA MET A 54 4.53 19.88 -0.63
C MET A 54 5.08 21.01 0.27
N ASN A 55 6.34 21.41 0.11
CA ASN A 55 7.04 22.37 0.98
C ASN A 55 7.03 21.98 2.48
N LEU A 56 6.89 20.68 2.79
CA LEU A 56 6.96 20.17 4.17
C LEU A 56 8.41 20.03 4.66
N ILE A 57 9.36 19.95 3.73
CA ILE A 57 10.79 19.92 4.00
C ILE A 57 11.51 20.83 2.99
N SER A 58 12.68 21.34 3.37
CA SER A 58 13.51 22.14 2.47
C SER A 58 14.21 21.26 1.42
N HIS A 59 14.70 21.89 0.34
CA HIS A 59 15.54 21.21 -0.64
C HIS A 59 16.81 20.62 0.00
N GLU A 60 17.38 21.32 0.99
CA GLU A 60 18.54 20.85 1.74
C GLU A 60 18.22 19.59 2.54
N GLU A 61 17.09 19.59 3.25
CA GLU A 61 16.66 18.42 4.03
C GLU A 61 16.31 17.23 3.12
N ALA A 62 15.65 17.48 1.98
CA ALA A 62 15.38 16.45 1.00
C ALA A 62 16.66 15.85 0.42
N ASN A 63 17.65 16.68 0.10
CA ASN A 63 18.96 16.20 -0.34
C ASN A 63 19.67 15.38 0.74
N ARG A 64 19.60 15.80 2.01
CA ARG A 64 20.16 15.07 3.15
C ARG A 64 19.53 13.69 3.31
N LEU A 65 18.20 13.60 3.28
CA LEU A 65 17.46 12.33 3.39
C LEU A 65 17.75 11.40 2.20
N THR A 66 17.81 11.93 0.98
CA THR A 66 18.22 11.15 -0.20
C THR A 66 19.67 10.66 -0.08
N ALA A 67 20.58 11.49 0.43
CA ALA A 67 21.97 11.10 0.65
C ALA A 67 22.12 9.98 1.70
N GLN A 68 21.28 9.97 2.75
CA GLN A 68 21.23 8.86 3.71
C GLN A 68 20.78 7.56 3.03
N VAL A 69 19.78 7.61 2.15
CA VAL A 69 19.37 6.44 1.36
C VAL A 69 20.49 5.99 0.41
N ASN A 70 21.17 6.93 -0.26
CA ASN A 70 22.33 6.62 -1.10
C ASN A 70 23.42 5.89 -0.33
N TYR A 71 23.77 6.38 0.87
CA TYR A 71 24.78 5.76 1.70
C TYR A 71 24.39 4.33 2.10
N ALA A 72 23.17 4.14 2.62
CA ALA A 72 22.68 2.83 3.02
C ALA A 72 22.60 1.84 1.84
N LEU A 73 22.20 2.33 0.65
CA LEU A 73 22.17 1.55 -0.58
C LEU A 73 23.58 1.11 -1.02
N LEU A 74 24.58 1.99 -0.89
CA LEU A 74 25.98 1.67 -1.19
C LEU A 74 26.55 0.66 -0.18
N GLU A 75 26.29 0.80 1.12
CA GLU A 75 26.70 -0.20 2.12
C GLU A 75 26.07 -1.57 1.87
N MET A 76 24.81 -1.60 1.45
CA MET A 76 24.13 -2.83 1.06
C MET A 76 24.79 -3.48 -0.16
N LEU A 77 25.11 -2.69 -1.19
CA LEU A 77 25.81 -3.18 -2.39
C LEU A 77 27.15 -3.82 -2.03
N ASP A 78 27.94 -3.17 -1.17
CA ASP A 78 29.23 -3.69 -0.70
C ASP A 78 29.06 -4.95 0.17
N SER A 79 27.94 -5.06 0.89
CA SER A 79 27.62 -6.24 1.71
C SER A 79 27.16 -7.44 0.87
N ILE A 80 26.46 -7.19 -0.25
CA ILE A 80 26.11 -8.21 -1.24
C ILE A 80 27.39 -8.74 -1.91
N GLU A 81 28.36 -7.86 -2.17
CA GLU A 81 29.68 -8.22 -2.74
C GLU A 81 30.46 -9.20 -1.86
N LYS A 82 30.32 -9.11 -0.53
CA LYS A 82 31.02 -9.97 0.44
C LYS A 82 30.33 -11.31 0.68
N LYS A 83 29.06 -11.48 0.29
CA LYS A 83 28.25 -12.69 0.51
C LYS A 83 28.03 -13.49 -0.78
N ASP A 84 29.10 -13.70 -1.54
CA ASP A 84 29.05 -14.51 -2.76
C ASP A 84 29.19 -16.02 -2.44
N LYS A 85 28.15 -16.59 -1.83
CA LYS A 85 27.79 -18.01 -2.00
C LYS A 85 26.27 -18.08 -2.15
N PRO A 86 25.74 -18.50 -3.30
CA PRO A 86 24.30 -18.63 -3.49
C PRO A 86 23.77 -19.68 -2.51
N ASP A 87 22.74 -19.31 -1.75
CA ASP A 87 21.99 -20.24 -0.90
C ASP A 87 21.27 -21.25 -1.82
N PRO A 88 21.56 -22.55 -1.74
CA PRO A 88 20.97 -23.57 -2.61
C PRO A 88 19.46 -23.75 -2.44
N PHE A 89 18.84 -23.10 -1.44
CA PHE A 89 17.42 -23.26 -1.12
C PHE A 89 16.49 -22.13 -1.59
N LEU A 90 17.00 -21.08 -2.23
CA LEU A 90 16.16 -19.98 -2.73
C LEU A 90 15.74 -20.24 -4.18
N ALA A 91 14.80 -21.18 -4.34
CA ALA A 91 14.15 -21.44 -5.60
C ALA A 91 13.38 -20.18 -6.09
N LYS A 92 13.78 -19.70 -7.27
CA LYS A 92 13.00 -18.91 -8.24
C LYS A 92 11.62 -18.42 -7.75
N GLU A 93 11.56 -17.22 -7.20
CA GLU A 93 10.43 -16.34 -7.52
C GLU A 93 10.74 -15.69 -8.87
N GLU A 94 10.63 -16.47 -9.95
CA GLU A 94 10.46 -15.87 -11.27
C GLU A 94 9.20 -15.03 -11.21
N MET A 95 9.34 -13.70 -11.25
CA MET A 95 8.20 -12.82 -11.48
C MET A 95 7.65 -13.18 -12.86
N PRO A 96 6.43 -13.73 -12.99
CA PRO A 96 5.89 -14.00 -14.31
C PRO A 96 5.78 -12.67 -15.05
N ALA A 97 6.49 -12.55 -16.17
CA ALA A 97 6.33 -11.45 -17.10
C ALA A 97 4.94 -11.48 -17.81
N THR A 98 4.16 -12.55 -17.57
CA THR A 98 3.03 -12.96 -18.41
C THR A 98 1.78 -13.38 -17.62
N GLY A 99 1.55 -12.80 -16.43
CA GLY A 99 0.26 -12.90 -15.72
C GLY A 99 -0.70 -11.77 -16.12
N PRO A 100 -2.02 -11.93 -15.96
CA PRO A 100 -2.96 -10.81 -16.12
C PRO A 100 -2.58 -9.66 -15.19
N ALA A 101 -2.70 -8.43 -15.67
CA ALA A 101 -2.38 -7.24 -14.87
C ALA A 101 -3.27 -7.18 -13.62
N GLN A 102 -2.66 -6.92 -12.47
CA GLN A 102 -3.36 -6.76 -11.20
C GLN A 102 -4.19 -5.48 -11.25
N ARG A 103 -5.49 -5.61 -11.04
CA ARG A 103 -6.47 -4.53 -11.09
C ARG A 103 -6.72 -4.01 -9.68
N ILE A 104 -6.37 -2.75 -9.45
CA ILE A 104 -6.62 -2.03 -8.21
C ILE A 104 -7.71 -0.99 -8.48
N MET A 105 -8.77 -1.01 -7.67
CA MET A 105 -9.84 -0.02 -7.69
C MET A 105 -9.80 0.80 -6.41
N PHE A 106 -9.56 2.10 -6.56
CA PHE A 106 -9.64 3.08 -5.48
C PHE A 106 -11.04 3.70 -5.49
N LEU A 107 -11.75 3.56 -4.39
CA LEU A 107 -13.09 4.08 -4.20
C LEU A 107 -13.10 5.12 -3.10
N GLU A 108 -13.79 6.22 -3.35
CA GLU A 108 -13.84 7.35 -2.45
C GLU A 108 -15.28 7.80 -2.18
N ALA A 109 -15.59 8.01 -0.91
CA ALA A 109 -16.82 8.67 -0.47
C ALA A 109 -16.51 9.77 0.55
N ASN A 110 -16.60 11.02 0.11
CA ASN A 110 -16.65 12.17 0.99
C ASN A 110 -17.88 13.05 0.69
N PRO A 111 -19.03 12.80 1.34
CA PRO A 111 -20.25 13.61 1.16
C PRO A 111 -20.27 14.85 2.08
N PHE A 112 -19.14 15.23 2.67
CA PHE A 112 -19.03 16.40 3.53
C PHE A 112 -18.41 17.56 2.75
N ASP A 113 -19.12 18.67 2.66
CA ASP A 113 -18.65 19.87 1.96
C ASP A 113 -17.48 20.56 2.68
N ASP A 114 -17.43 20.42 4.00
CA ASP A 114 -16.53 21.15 4.90
C ASP A 114 -15.37 20.31 5.45
N ILE A 115 -15.38 18.99 5.20
CA ILE A 115 -14.35 18.08 5.69
C ILE A 115 -13.56 17.51 4.52
N ASN A 116 -12.25 17.72 4.53
CA ASN A 116 -11.36 17.15 3.52
C ASN A 116 -10.78 15.81 4.01
N LEU A 117 -11.23 14.70 3.43
CA LEU A 117 -10.69 13.36 3.74
C LEU A 117 -9.23 13.18 3.25
N HIS A 118 -8.69 14.14 2.49
CA HIS A 118 -7.41 14.04 1.79
C HIS A 118 -7.32 12.82 0.85
N SER A 119 -8.45 12.27 0.44
CA SER A 119 -8.57 11.14 -0.50
C SER A 119 -7.95 11.45 -1.88
N GLY A 120 -7.99 12.73 -2.29
CA GLY A 120 -7.26 13.20 -3.47
C GLY A 120 -5.73 13.19 -3.31
N LYS A 121 -5.19 13.32 -2.09
CA LYS A 121 -3.76 13.12 -1.82
C LYS A 121 -3.45 11.63 -1.83
N GLU A 122 -4.21 10.85 -1.06
CA GLU A 122 -4.08 9.39 -0.99
C GLU A 122 -4.03 8.74 -2.38
N SER A 123 -5.06 8.95 -3.19
CA SER A 123 -5.15 8.35 -4.53
C SER A 123 -3.97 8.69 -5.44
N ARG A 124 -3.40 9.90 -5.34
CA ARG A 124 -2.23 10.31 -6.13
C ARG A 124 -0.95 9.61 -5.67
N GLU A 125 -0.77 9.45 -4.36
CA GLU A 125 0.37 8.72 -3.81
C GLU A 125 0.33 7.25 -4.24
N LEU A 126 -0.85 6.62 -4.12
CA LEU A 126 -1.01 5.22 -4.52
C LEU A 126 -0.81 5.04 -6.03
N GLU A 127 -1.37 5.91 -6.85
CA GLU A 127 -1.18 5.88 -8.29
C GLU A 127 0.28 6.10 -8.69
N TYR A 128 1.01 6.97 -7.97
CA TYR A 128 2.42 7.24 -8.22
C TYR A 128 3.28 5.98 -8.06
N ILE A 129 3.02 5.16 -7.03
CA ILE A 129 3.74 3.89 -6.79
C ILE A 129 3.69 3.01 -8.05
N PHE A 130 2.48 2.78 -8.57
CA PHE A 130 2.30 1.86 -9.71
C PHE A 130 2.83 2.45 -11.02
N ARG A 131 2.60 3.75 -11.27
CA ARG A 131 3.05 4.41 -12.51
C ARG A 131 4.57 4.48 -12.65
N ASN A 132 5.30 4.55 -11.54
CA ASN A 132 6.76 4.66 -11.52
C ASN A 132 7.47 3.34 -11.23
N HIS A 133 6.72 2.25 -11.04
CA HIS A 133 7.31 0.92 -10.89
C HIS A 133 7.91 0.44 -12.23
N PRO A 134 9.08 -0.24 -12.23
CA PRO A 134 9.72 -0.72 -13.48
C PRO A 134 8.81 -1.60 -14.33
N ASN A 135 7.97 -2.40 -13.66
CA ASN A 135 6.98 -3.28 -14.30
C ASN A 135 5.57 -2.69 -14.27
N LYS A 136 5.41 -1.37 -14.44
CA LYS A 136 4.11 -0.66 -14.37
C LYS A 136 2.99 -1.27 -15.22
N ALA A 137 3.30 -1.91 -16.34
CA ALA A 137 2.33 -2.59 -17.19
C ALA A 137 1.59 -3.75 -16.49
N ARG A 138 2.10 -4.25 -15.37
CA ARG A 138 1.46 -5.28 -14.54
C ARG A 138 0.36 -4.74 -13.63
N PHE A 139 0.15 -3.43 -13.58
CA PHE A 139 -0.84 -2.81 -12.70
C PHE A 139 -1.83 -1.99 -13.52
N VAL A 140 -3.12 -2.15 -13.22
CA VAL A 140 -4.17 -1.24 -13.68
C VAL A 140 -4.73 -0.58 -12.42
N PHE A 141 -4.55 0.73 -12.30
CA PHE A 141 -5.05 1.51 -11.18
C PHE A 141 -6.18 2.41 -11.67
N GLN A 142 -7.39 2.18 -11.18
CA GLN A 142 -8.57 3.00 -11.47
C GLN A 142 -9.08 3.66 -10.19
N LYS A 143 -9.76 4.79 -10.36
CA LYS A 143 -10.30 5.60 -9.27
C LYS A 143 -11.75 5.95 -9.58
N GLU A 144 -12.63 5.78 -8.62
CA GLU A 144 -13.98 6.29 -8.64
C GLU A 144 -14.23 7.14 -7.38
N PHE A 145 -14.86 8.29 -7.57
CA PHE A 145 -15.16 9.24 -6.50
C PHE A 145 -16.67 9.37 -6.30
N ALA A 146 -17.06 9.98 -5.18
CA ALA A 146 -18.47 10.16 -4.83
C ALA A 146 -19.29 8.86 -4.93
N ILE A 147 -18.72 7.76 -4.41
CA ILE A 147 -19.34 6.45 -4.52
C ILE A 147 -20.64 6.39 -3.72
N SER A 148 -21.69 5.88 -4.36
CA SER A 148 -22.94 5.45 -3.74
C SER A 148 -23.00 3.92 -3.63
N PRO A 149 -23.93 3.31 -2.89
CA PRO A 149 -24.11 1.85 -2.89
C PRO A 149 -24.31 1.27 -4.30
N LYS A 150 -25.02 2.01 -5.16
CA LYS A 150 -25.28 1.64 -6.55
C LYS A 150 -24.00 1.71 -7.39
N THR A 151 -23.26 2.82 -7.28
CA THR A 151 -21.98 3.01 -7.97
C THR A 151 -20.96 1.95 -7.54
N LEU A 152 -20.89 1.66 -6.24
CA LEU A 152 -20.02 0.62 -5.68
C LEU A 152 -20.29 -0.75 -6.33
N LEU A 153 -21.56 -1.18 -6.38
CA LEU A 153 -21.94 -2.45 -7.00
C LEU A 153 -21.61 -2.48 -8.50
N GLN A 154 -21.92 -1.39 -9.21
CA GLN A 154 -21.66 -1.27 -10.64
C GLN A 154 -20.16 -1.36 -10.94
N VAL A 155 -19.36 -0.50 -10.31
CA VAL A 155 -17.92 -0.37 -10.56
C VAL A 155 -17.17 -1.66 -10.24
N VAL A 156 -17.50 -2.31 -9.12
CA VAL A 156 -16.84 -3.57 -8.74
C VAL A 156 -17.16 -4.68 -9.74
N ASN A 157 -18.41 -4.79 -10.21
CA ASN A 157 -18.80 -5.81 -11.16
C ASN A 157 -18.27 -5.56 -12.59
N GLU A 158 -18.21 -4.30 -13.03
CA GLU A 158 -17.67 -3.92 -14.34
C GLU A 158 -16.15 -4.05 -14.38
N TYR A 159 -15.45 -3.52 -13.38
CA TYR A 159 -13.99 -3.48 -13.38
C TYR A 159 -13.35 -4.79 -12.88
N ARG A 160 -14.08 -5.57 -12.07
CA ARG A 160 -13.60 -6.82 -11.47
C ARG A 160 -12.23 -6.67 -10.79
N PRO A 161 -12.08 -5.78 -9.80
CA PRO A 161 -10.79 -5.54 -9.15
C PRO A 161 -10.27 -6.78 -8.42
N ASP A 162 -8.94 -6.94 -8.41
CA ASP A 162 -8.25 -7.87 -7.51
C ASP A 162 -8.10 -7.25 -6.12
N ILE A 163 -7.81 -5.94 -6.06
CA ILE A 163 -7.71 -5.17 -4.82
C ILE A 163 -8.73 -4.03 -4.83
N LEU A 164 -9.56 -3.97 -3.80
CA LEU A 164 -10.48 -2.86 -3.55
C LEU A 164 -9.91 -1.99 -2.44
N HIS A 165 -9.71 -0.70 -2.70
CA HIS A 165 -9.33 0.28 -1.70
C HIS A 165 -10.52 1.20 -1.42
N VAL A 166 -10.93 1.34 -0.17
CA VAL A 166 -12.07 2.16 0.23
C VAL A 166 -11.60 3.26 1.17
N SER A 167 -11.71 4.51 0.71
CA SER A 167 -11.42 5.72 1.47
C SER A 167 -12.75 6.45 1.72
N ALA A 168 -13.24 6.40 2.96
CA ALA A 168 -14.54 6.94 3.32
C ALA A 168 -14.59 7.34 4.80
N PHE A 169 -15.64 8.03 5.23
CA PHE A 169 -15.96 8.12 6.65
C PHE A 169 -16.74 6.89 7.11
N ALA A 170 -16.49 6.45 8.33
CA ALA A 170 -17.21 5.35 8.95
C ALA A 170 -17.27 5.54 10.47
N ASN A 171 -18.25 4.90 11.08
CA ASN A 171 -18.40 4.80 12.54
C ASN A 171 -18.91 3.40 12.89
N GLU A 172 -19.26 3.20 14.17
CA GLU A 172 -19.74 1.90 14.67
C GLU A 172 -20.99 1.38 13.94
N GLU A 173 -21.82 2.28 13.40
CA GLU A 173 -23.06 1.93 12.69
C GLU A 173 -22.79 1.47 11.25
N GLY A 174 -21.74 1.98 10.60
CA GLY A 174 -21.37 1.60 9.25
C GLY A 174 -20.50 2.61 8.50
N ILE A 175 -20.55 2.52 7.17
CA ILE A 175 -19.75 3.35 6.26
C ILE A 175 -20.65 4.44 5.66
N ILE A 176 -20.16 5.66 5.62
CA ILE A 176 -20.85 6.82 5.05
C ILE A 176 -20.47 6.93 3.57
N LEU A 177 -21.47 6.77 2.69
CA LEU A 177 -21.36 6.89 1.24
C LEU A 177 -22.19 8.08 0.73
N HIS A 178 -22.13 8.34 -0.57
CA HIS A 178 -23.07 9.25 -1.25
C HIS A 178 -24.43 8.56 -1.48
N ASP A 179 -25.52 9.32 -1.45
CA ASP A 179 -26.79 8.90 -2.03
C ASP A 179 -26.93 9.37 -3.49
N GLU A 180 -28.04 9.03 -4.15
CA GLU A 180 -28.30 9.42 -5.56
C GLU A 180 -28.34 10.94 -5.78
N ASP A 181 -28.56 11.73 -4.74
CA ASP A 181 -28.54 13.20 -4.76
C ASP A 181 -27.22 13.80 -4.27
N TYR A 182 -26.16 12.99 -4.15
CA TYR A 182 -24.85 13.36 -3.58
C TYR A 182 -24.90 13.79 -2.10
N SER A 183 -26.00 13.52 -1.39
CA SER A 183 -26.06 13.71 0.06
C SER A 183 -25.39 12.55 0.82
N LYS A 184 -25.22 12.71 2.13
CA LYS A 184 -24.67 11.67 3.00
C LYS A 184 -25.66 10.52 3.20
N LYS A 185 -25.17 9.29 3.06
CA LYS A 185 -25.92 8.06 3.34
C LYS A 185 -25.13 7.14 4.24
N MET A 186 -25.66 6.83 5.43
CA MET A 186 -25.08 5.78 6.28
C MET A 186 -25.48 4.41 5.73
N VAL A 187 -24.50 3.58 5.41
CA VAL A 187 -24.69 2.18 4.99
C VAL A 187 -24.32 1.29 6.16
N ALA A 188 -25.33 0.72 6.80
CA ALA A 188 -25.15 -0.14 7.96
C ALA A 188 -24.28 -1.37 7.66
N ASN A 189 -23.58 -1.89 8.66
CA ASN A 189 -22.68 -3.06 8.53
C ASN A 189 -23.34 -4.27 7.84
N ASP A 190 -24.59 -4.59 8.16
CA ASP A 190 -25.34 -5.69 7.50
C ASP A 190 -25.58 -5.41 6.00
N SER A 191 -25.78 -4.14 5.64
CA SER A 191 -25.91 -3.71 4.25
C SER A 191 -24.57 -3.76 3.52
N VAL A 192 -23.45 -3.43 4.19
CA VAL A 192 -22.09 -3.61 3.64
C VAL A 192 -21.85 -5.09 3.33
N MET A 193 -22.15 -5.99 4.28
CA MET A 193 -22.07 -7.43 4.05
C MET A 193 -22.92 -7.88 2.85
N THR A 194 -24.15 -7.38 2.77
CA THR A 194 -25.06 -7.68 1.66
C THR A 194 -24.47 -7.22 0.32
N ILE A 195 -23.97 -5.99 0.23
CA ILE A 195 -23.37 -5.44 -1.00
C ILE A 195 -22.16 -6.28 -1.43
N PHE A 196 -21.24 -6.54 -0.50
CA PHE A 196 -20.06 -7.37 -0.78
C PHE A 196 -20.45 -8.81 -1.16
N SER A 197 -21.58 -9.29 -0.67
CA SER A 197 -22.08 -10.62 -1.02
C SER A 197 -22.55 -10.75 -2.47
N LEU A 198 -22.94 -9.62 -3.09
CA LEU A 198 -23.45 -9.53 -4.46
C LEU A 198 -22.34 -9.41 -5.51
N PHE A 199 -21.08 -9.24 -5.11
CA PHE A 199 -19.98 -9.17 -6.05
C PHE A 199 -19.78 -10.52 -6.74
N ASP A 200 -19.82 -10.51 -8.07
CA ASP A 200 -19.54 -11.68 -8.92
C ASP A 200 -18.05 -11.74 -9.34
N THR A 201 -17.19 -11.08 -8.57
CA THR A 201 -15.75 -11.00 -8.84
C THR A 201 -14.94 -11.47 -7.64
N LYS A 202 -13.81 -12.11 -7.93
CA LYS A 202 -12.89 -12.61 -6.91
C LYS A 202 -11.93 -11.50 -6.48
N ILE A 203 -12.36 -10.70 -5.51
CA ILE A 203 -11.48 -9.75 -4.83
C ILE A 203 -10.54 -10.54 -3.91
N SER A 204 -9.22 -10.39 -4.07
CA SER A 204 -8.24 -11.05 -3.21
C SER A 204 -7.94 -10.24 -1.95
N CYS A 205 -8.12 -8.92 -2.01
CA CYS A 205 -7.90 -8.02 -0.88
C CYS A 205 -8.84 -6.81 -0.88
N ALA A 206 -9.40 -6.48 0.28
CA ALA A 206 -10.04 -5.19 0.53
C ALA A 206 -9.22 -4.40 1.55
N PHE A 207 -8.87 -3.17 1.22
CA PHE A 207 -8.19 -2.22 2.09
C PHE A 207 -9.16 -1.12 2.47
N PHE A 208 -9.58 -1.11 3.73
CA PHE A 208 -10.42 -0.05 4.28
C PHE A 208 -9.53 1.00 4.92
N ASN A 209 -9.26 2.08 4.18
CA ASN A 209 -8.69 3.30 4.76
C ASN A 209 -9.79 4.12 5.45
N THR A 210 -10.48 3.46 6.35
CA THR A 210 -11.58 4.00 7.13
C THR A 210 -11.77 3.12 8.36
N TRP A 211 -12.55 3.60 9.32
CA TRP A 211 -12.88 2.80 10.47
C TRP A 211 -13.69 1.56 10.06
N ILE A 212 -13.29 0.39 10.55
CA ILE A 212 -14.08 -0.84 10.42
C ILE A 212 -13.82 -1.72 11.64
N SER A 213 -14.88 -2.35 12.15
CA SER A 213 -14.74 -3.29 13.26
C SER A 213 -14.02 -4.56 12.83
N THR A 214 -13.24 -5.15 13.73
CA THR A 214 -12.60 -6.45 13.49
C THR A 214 -13.63 -7.55 13.25
N GLY A 215 -14.80 -7.49 13.90
CA GLY A 215 -15.91 -8.41 13.68
C GLY A 215 -16.46 -8.37 12.26
N LEU A 216 -16.73 -7.17 11.72
CA LEU A 216 -17.17 -7.02 10.33
C LEU A 216 -16.08 -7.49 9.35
N ALA A 217 -14.82 -7.16 9.61
CA ALA A 217 -13.70 -7.60 8.78
C ALA A 217 -13.55 -9.14 8.77
N ILE A 218 -13.77 -9.82 9.90
CA ILE A 218 -13.80 -11.29 9.98
C ILE A 218 -14.90 -11.86 9.09
N GLN A 219 -16.11 -11.32 9.16
CA GLN A 219 -17.24 -11.75 8.33
C GLN A 219 -16.98 -11.50 6.84
N LEU A 220 -16.50 -10.31 6.46
CA LEU A 220 -16.12 -10.00 5.08
C LEU A 220 -15.04 -10.95 4.55
N SER A 221 -14.17 -11.43 5.43
CA SER A 221 -13.07 -12.31 5.02
C SER A 221 -13.49 -13.72 4.61
N GLU A 222 -14.75 -14.10 4.84
CA GLU A 222 -15.35 -15.31 4.28
C GLU A 222 -15.41 -15.25 2.74
N LYS A 223 -15.58 -14.04 2.18
CA LYS A 223 -15.62 -13.80 0.73
C LYS A 223 -14.31 -13.22 0.18
N ILE A 224 -13.65 -12.36 0.95
CA ILE A 224 -12.41 -11.69 0.54
C ILE A 224 -11.25 -12.21 1.39
N PRO A 225 -10.30 -12.99 0.84
CA PRO A 225 -9.28 -13.68 1.63
C PRO A 225 -8.44 -12.80 2.57
N SER A 226 -8.30 -11.50 2.28
CA SER A 226 -7.54 -10.56 3.10
C SER A 226 -8.27 -9.23 3.23
N ILE A 227 -8.49 -8.80 4.47
CA ILE A 227 -9.07 -7.50 4.81
C ILE A 227 -8.04 -6.72 5.62
N ILE A 228 -7.62 -5.57 5.12
CA ILE A 228 -6.87 -4.57 5.88
C ILE A 228 -7.86 -3.54 6.36
N GLY A 229 -7.86 -3.24 7.65
CA GLY A 229 -8.76 -2.27 8.25
C GLY A 229 -8.06 -1.41 9.29
N ILE A 230 -8.77 -0.38 9.74
CA ILE A 230 -8.34 0.50 10.83
C ILE A 230 -9.43 0.48 11.89
N ASN A 231 -9.11 0.13 13.13
CA ASN A 231 -10.12 -0.08 14.19
C ASN A 231 -10.26 1.09 15.18
N ALA A 232 -9.56 2.19 14.93
CA ALA A 232 -9.57 3.39 15.77
C ALA A 232 -9.35 4.66 14.92
N LEU A 233 -9.64 5.83 15.49
CA LEU A 233 -9.33 7.10 14.85
C LEU A 233 -7.82 7.18 14.59
N ILE A 234 -7.43 7.30 13.33
CA ILE A 234 -6.05 7.41 12.88
C ILE A 234 -5.82 8.82 12.31
N ASP A 235 -4.61 9.35 12.51
CA ASP A 235 -4.21 10.58 11.81
C ASP A 235 -4.27 10.36 10.29
N THR A 236 -4.79 11.34 9.55
CA THR A 236 -5.01 11.17 8.10
C THR A 236 -3.69 10.99 7.34
N HIS A 237 -2.60 11.67 7.75
CA HIS A 237 -1.30 11.47 7.12
C HIS A 237 -0.68 10.13 7.49
N ALA A 238 -0.84 9.68 8.74
CA ALA A 238 -0.47 8.33 9.14
C ALA A 238 -1.19 7.28 8.27
N ALA A 239 -2.50 7.41 8.08
CA ALA A 239 -3.30 6.48 7.29
C ALA A 239 -2.81 6.39 5.82
N ILE A 240 -2.51 7.54 5.21
CA ILE A 240 -1.92 7.61 3.85
C ILE A 240 -0.53 6.97 3.82
N SER A 241 0.31 7.20 4.83
CA SER A 241 1.65 6.61 4.90
C SER A 241 1.61 5.10 5.10
N PHE A 242 0.68 4.60 5.91
CA PHE A 242 0.40 3.17 6.05
C PHE A 242 0.00 2.54 4.71
N ALA A 243 -0.98 3.13 4.01
CA ALA A 243 -1.42 2.67 2.70
C ALA A 243 -0.25 2.71 1.68
N THR A 244 0.55 3.77 1.70
CA THR A 244 1.73 3.92 0.81
C THR A 244 2.73 2.79 1.01
N GLY A 245 3.12 2.49 2.26
CA GLY A 245 4.04 1.40 2.57
C GLY A 245 3.46 0.02 2.19
N PHE A 246 2.17 -0.20 2.44
CA PHE A 246 1.46 -1.41 2.03
C PHE A 246 1.52 -1.61 0.51
N TYR A 247 1.11 -0.60 -0.27
CA TYR A 247 1.02 -0.73 -1.73
C TYR A 247 2.38 -0.79 -2.41
N GLN A 248 3.44 -0.20 -1.83
CA GLN A 248 4.79 -0.42 -2.31
C GLN A 248 5.20 -1.89 -2.18
N ALA A 249 4.98 -2.49 -1.02
CA ALA A 249 5.27 -3.91 -0.84
C ALA A 249 4.45 -4.80 -1.79
N VAL A 250 3.16 -4.47 -2.01
CA VAL A 250 2.33 -5.14 -3.03
C VAL A 250 2.91 -4.97 -4.43
N ALA A 251 3.35 -3.77 -4.82
CA ALA A 251 3.97 -3.53 -6.12
C ALA A 251 5.25 -4.36 -6.31
N PHE A 252 5.96 -4.64 -5.21
CA PHE A 252 7.12 -5.52 -5.18
C PHE A 252 6.80 -7.01 -5.00
N ASN A 253 5.52 -7.40 -5.17
CA ASN A 253 5.02 -8.78 -5.15
C ASN A 253 5.13 -9.46 -3.77
N LYS A 254 5.13 -8.69 -2.69
CA LYS A 254 4.93 -9.22 -1.34
C LYS A 254 3.48 -9.67 -1.16
N ASP A 255 3.29 -10.73 -0.38
CA ASP A 255 1.96 -11.15 0.05
C ASP A 255 1.35 -10.11 1.01
N TYR A 256 0.03 -10.20 1.23
CA TYR A 256 -0.68 -9.20 2.05
C TYR A 256 -0.19 -9.13 3.51
N PRO A 257 0.15 -10.23 4.20
CA PRO A 257 0.79 -10.16 5.51
C PRO A 257 2.12 -9.40 5.51
N ALA A 258 3.05 -9.70 4.59
CA ALA A 258 4.31 -8.98 4.52
C ALA A 258 4.13 -7.51 4.10
N ALA A 259 3.14 -7.23 3.23
CA ALA A 259 2.80 -5.88 2.84
C ALA A 259 2.21 -5.07 4.00
N PHE A 260 1.35 -5.68 4.82
CA PHE A 260 0.82 -5.08 6.04
C PHE A 260 1.95 -4.69 6.99
N GLU A 261 2.87 -5.61 7.28
CA GLU A 261 4.05 -5.35 8.12
C GLU A 261 4.93 -4.22 7.56
N THR A 262 5.07 -4.14 6.24
CA THR A 262 5.79 -3.02 5.61
C THR A 262 5.09 -1.68 5.86
N GLY A 263 3.76 -1.63 5.74
CA GLY A 263 2.99 -0.44 6.09
C GLY A 263 3.20 0.00 7.55
N ILE A 264 3.22 -0.95 8.49
CA ILE A 264 3.50 -0.67 9.92
C ILE A 264 4.91 -0.12 10.14
N LYS A 265 5.91 -0.65 9.43
CA LYS A 265 7.28 -0.13 9.50
C LYS A 265 7.36 1.31 8.98
N VAL A 266 6.72 1.60 7.84
CA VAL A 266 6.70 2.96 7.27
C VAL A 266 6.06 3.96 8.24
N LEU A 267 4.94 3.61 8.89
CA LEU A 267 4.35 4.43 9.96
C LEU A 267 5.38 4.77 11.05
N THR A 268 6.08 3.76 11.54
CA THR A 268 7.06 3.91 12.63
C THR A 268 8.18 4.86 12.22
N GLU A 269 8.69 4.72 11.00
CA GLU A 269 9.81 5.52 10.50
C GLU A 269 9.43 6.96 10.17
N GLU A 270 8.19 7.20 9.73
CA GLU A 270 7.69 8.54 9.47
C GLU A 270 7.22 9.27 10.75
N GLY A 271 7.49 8.70 11.93
CA GLY A 271 7.20 9.33 13.23
C GLY A 271 5.78 9.11 13.74
N TYR A 272 5.00 8.22 13.10
CA TYR A 272 3.64 7.86 13.52
C TYR A 272 3.61 6.63 14.44
N GLY A 273 4.60 6.49 15.32
CA GLY A 273 4.73 5.33 16.21
C GLY A 273 3.52 5.09 17.13
N SER A 274 2.75 6.13 17.48
CA SER A 274 1.51 6.00 18.26
C SER A 274 0.36 5.36 17.47
N GLU A 275 0.43 5.37 16.14
CA GLU A 275 -0.65 4.96 15.25
C GLU A 275 -0.56 3.48 14.86
N VAL A 276 0.59 2.84 15.07
CA VAL A 276 0.90 1.47 14.59
C VAL A 276 -0.03 0.37 15.12
N LYS A 277 -0.74 0.61 16.22
CA LYS A 277 -1.69 -0.35 16.81
C LYS A 277 -3.10 -0.27 16.22
N LYS A 278 -3.37 0.72 15.36
CA LYS A 278 -4.70 1.00 14.82
C LYS A 278 -5.01 0.23 13.53
N PRO A 279 -4.06 0.07 12.57
CA PRO A 279 -4.28 -0.82 11.44
C PRO A 279 -4.26 -2.29 11.88
N PHE A 280 -5.05 -3.12 11.20
CA PHE A 280 -5.09 -4.55 11.43
C PHE A 280 -5.28 -5.32 10.12
N LEU A 281 -4.93 -6.60 10.17
CA LEU A 281 -5.11 -7.55 9.06
C LEU A 281 -5.96 -8.72 9.51
N VAL A 282 -7.01 -9.01 8.77
CA VAL A 282 -7.75 -10.29 8.85
C VAL A 282 -7.44 -11.11 7.62
N GLN A 283 -7.09 -12.38 7.83
CA GLN A 283 -6.86 -13.34 6.76
C GLN A 283 -7.67 -14.62 7.02
N LYS A 284 -8.53 -15.00 6.08
CA LYS A 284 -9.34 -16.24 6.13
C LYS A 284 -10.06 -16.43 7.48
N GLY A 285 -10.75 -15.40 7.96
CA GLY A 285 -11.52 -15.42 9.21
C GLY A 285 -10.72 -15.17 10.48
N LYS A 286 -9.40 -14.94 10.39
CA LYS A 286 -8.53 -14.78 11.57
C LYS A 286 -7.84 -13.43 11.56
N LEU A 287 -7.88 -12.74 12.70
CA LEU A 287 -7.04 -11.57 12.96
C LEU A 287 -5.58 -12.03 13.04
N VAL A 288 -4.72 -11.47 12.19
CA VAL A 288 -3.29 -11.85 12.08
C VAL A 288 -2.41 -10.91 12.90
N SER A 289 -2.89 -9.71 13.24
CA SER A 289 -2.08 -8.62 13.80
C SER A 289 -2.08 -8.49 15.33
N GLU A 290 -2.53 -9.47 16.11
CA GLU A 290 -2.19 -9.50 17.54
C GLU A 290 -0.78 -10.10 17.71
N LYS A 291 0.24 -9.24 17.77
CA LYS A 291 1.38 -9.54 18.66
C LYS A 291 0.89 -9.46 20.11
N PRO A 292 1.44 -10.27 21.03
CA PRO A 292 0.96 -10.34 22.41
C PRO A 292 0.91 -8.95 23.03
N ARG A 293 -0.11 -8.70 23.84
CA ARG A 293 -0.10 -7.57 24.79
C ARG A 293 1.08 -7.86 25.72
N ASP A 294 2.16 -7.08 25.60
CA ASP A 294 3.13 -7.01 26.68
C ASP A 294 2.43 -6.25 27.81
N ASP A 295 2.15 -7.00 28.88
CA ASP A 295 1.60 -6.55 30.15
C ASP A 295 2.58 -5.64 30.91
#